data_AF-A0A7C6RZI4-F1
#
_entry.id   AF-A0A7C6RZI4-F1
#
_cell.length_a   1.000
_cell.length_b   1.000
_cell.length_c   1.000
_cell.angle_alpha   90.00
_cell.angle_beta   90.00
_cell.angle_gamma   90.00
#
_symmetry.space_group_name_H-M   'P 1'
#
loop_
_entity.id
_entity.type
_entity.pdbx_description
1 polymer ?
#
loop_
_entity_poly.entity_id
_entity_poly.type
_entity_poly.pdbx_seq_one_letter_code
_entity_poly.pdbx_strand_id
1 'polypeptide(L)'
;MTITPTVLSPNVNVLITHYYQRILGRTADSSGFAYWQGEITRSHGLGIDAQEAFRVMAGQFFASAEYLGRNTTDTQYVTDLYRTFFDRNPDSGGLSYWTGQLRAGLPRSVLMFSFLFSAEFASYMRGILGNTGSRGEVYAVVDFYRGFLDRMPDPNGFNYWLGRFRAAQCQGSSAVVAEVDSISRQFLASTEYLNRQRGNRDYVADLYYAFLRRGGDLNGFNYWVTQLNTGARNRDQVRRDFIQSPEFQSRVQQIIRAGCFS
;
A
#
# COMPACT_ATOMS: atom_id res chain seq x y z
N MET A 1 14.09 -24.66 5.33
CA MET A 1 12.97 -25.07 6.21
C MET A 1 11.71 -24.54 5.55
N THR A 2 11.03 -25.39 4.79
CA THR A 2 9.79 -25.06 4.07
C THR A 2 8.65 -25.03 5.07
N ILE A 3 8.13 -23.84 5.35
CA ILE A 3 6.91 -23.70 6.15
C ILE A 3 5.76 -24.26 5.32
N THR A 4 5.12 -25.32 5.82
CA THR A 4 3.94 -25.92 5.19
C THR A 4 2.77 -24.93 5.17
N PRO A 5 1.94 -24.90 4.10
CA PRO A 5 0.84 -23.95 3.92
C PRO A 5 -0.24 -23.95 5.02
N THR A 6 -0.20 -24.92 5.95
CA THR A 6 -1.16 -25.11 7.04
C THR A 6 -1.00 -24.15 8.23
N VAL A 7 0.16 -23.51 8.44
CA VAL A 7 0.43 -22.72 9.67
C VAL A 7 -0.10 -21.28 9.60
N LEU A 8 -0.29 -20.72 8.40
CA LEU A 8 -0.79 -19.34 8.23
C LEU A 8 -2.32 -19.22 8.40
N SER A 9 -3.07 -20.30 8.15
CA SER A 9 -4.52 -20.24 8.00
C SER A 9 -5.26 -19.72 9.25
N PRO A 10 -4.96 -20.16 10.49
CA PRO A 10 -5.71 -19.68 11.66
C PRO A 10 -5.47 -18.20 11.96
N ASN A 11 -4.24 -17.73 11.86
CA ASN A 11 -3.88 -16.34 12.16
C ASN A 11 -4.40 -15.37 11.08
N VAL A 12 -4.40 -15.80 9.82
CA VAL A 12 -5.06 -15.09 8.72
C VAL A 12 -6.56 -14.93 9.00
N ASN A 13 -7.24 -15.99 9.45
CA ASN A 13 -8.67 -15.94 9.75
C ASN A 13 -9.00 -14.94 10.86
N VAL A 14 -8.21 -14.93 11.93
CA VAL A 14 -8.34 -13.96 13.04
C VAL A 14 -8.23 -12.52 12.51
N LEU A 15 -7.24 -12.24 11.66
CA LEU A 15 -7.06 -10.91 11.09
C LEU A 15 -8.18 -10.50 10.13
N ILE A 16 -8.69 -11.41 9.30
CA ILE A 16 -9.86 -11.11 8.45
C ILE A 16 -11.04 -10.72 9.33
N THR A 17 -11.37 -11.53 10.35
CA THR A 17 -12.45 -11.22 11.29
C THR A 17 -12.23 -9.88 11.99
N HIS A 18 -11.00 -9.60 12.43
CA HIS A 18 -10.63 -8.33 13.05
C HIS A 18 -10.90 -7.15 12.10
N TYR A 19 -10.52 -7.22 10.83
CA TYR A 19 -10.70 -6.11 9.88
C TYR A 19 -12.19 -5.86 9.60
N TYR A 20 -13.00 -6.91 9.44
CA TYR A 20 -14.46 -6.75 9.32
C TYR A 20 -15.08 -6.10 10.57
N GLN A 21 -14.67 -6.54 11.76
CA GLN A 21 -15.22 -6.01 13.01
C GLN A 21 -14.76 -4.57 13.28
N ARG A 22 -13.46 -4.27 13.10
CA ARG A 22 -12.89 -2.95 13.43
C ARG A 22 -13.25 -1.88 12.42
N ILE A 23 -13.33 -2.21 11.13
CA ILE A 23 -13.63 -1.24 10.08
C ILE A 23 -15.14 -1.19 9.83
N LEU A 24 -15.75 -2.33 9.49
CA LEU A 24 -17.15 -2.37 9.05
C LEU A 24 -18.15 -2.51 10.21
N GLY A 25 -17.72 -3.02 11.36
CA GLY A 25 -18.57 -3.17 12.54
C GLY A 25 -19.47 -4.40 12.51
N ARG A 26 -19.14 -5.39 11.68
CA ARG A 26 -19.90 -6.64 11.53
C ARG A 26 -18.99 -7.84 11.36
N THR A 27 -19.57 -9.04 11.42
CA THR A 27 -18.89 -10.25 10.95
C THR A 27 -18.87 -10.29 9.41
N ALA A 28 -17.83 -10.91 8.86
CA ALA A 28 -17.80 -11.25 7.46
C ALA A 28 -18.94 -12.21 7.12
N ASP A 29 -19.61 -12.00 5.99
CA ASP A 29 -20.39 -13.06 5.37
C ASP A 29 -19.46 -14.14 4.79
N SER A 30 -20.02 -15.32 4.49
CA SER A 30 -19.23 -16.47 4.04
C SER A 30 -18.46 -16.19 2.75
N SER A 31 -19.04 -15.41 1.84
CA SER A 31 -18.42 -15.11 0.53
C SER A 31 -17.28 -14.10 0.67
N GLY A 32 -17.49 -13.02 1.42
CA GLY A 32 -16.46 -12.03 1.71
C GLY A 32 -15.28 -12.62 2.49
N PHE A 33 -15.57 -13.46 3.49
CA PHE A 33 -14.52 -14.16 4.23
C PHE A 33 -13.69 -15.07 3.32
N ALA A 34 -14.36 -15.91 2.50
CA ALA A 34 -13.70 -16.82 1.57
C ALA A 34 -12.90 -16.06 0.48
N TYR A 35 -13.41 -14.94 -0.01
CA TYR A 35 -12.72 -14.08 -0.95
C TYR A 35 -11.37 -13.62 -0.39
N TRP A 36 -11.36 -13.07 0.83
CA TRP A 36 -10.13 -12.57 1.43
C TRP A 36 -9.15 -13.67 1.81
N GLN A 37 -9.64 -14.82 2.27
CA GLN A 37 -8.79 -16.01 2.45
C GLN A 37 -8.11 -16.39 1.12
N GLY A 38 -8.88 -16.46 0.03
CA GLY A 38 -8.36 -16.77 -1.30
C GLY A 38 -7.30 -15.78 -1.77
N GLU A 39 -7.55 -14.48 -1.63
CA GLU A 39 -6.59 -13.43 -2.00
C GLU A 39 -5.28 -13.51 -1.20
N ILE A 40 -5.36 -13.77 0.11
CA ILE A 40 -4.17 -13.89 0.97
C ILE A 40 -3.40 -15.16 0.65
N THR A 41 -4.08 -16.30 0.51
CA THR A 41 -3.46 -17.57 0.11
C THR A 41 -2.78 -17.46 -1.25
N ARG A 42 -3.46 -16.84 -2.23
CA ARG A 42 -2.92 -16.61 -3.57
C ARG A 42 -1.70 -15.69 -3.53
N SER A 43 -1.76 -14.59 -2.79
CA SER A 43 -0.64 -13.64 -2.64
C SER A 43 0.57 -14.32 -2.00
N HIS A 44 0.36 -15.07 -0.93
CA HIS A 44 1.42 -15.84 -0.28
C HIS A 44 2.03 -16.89 -1.21
N GLY A 45 1.20 -17.58 -2.01
CA GLY A 45 1.67 -18.52 -3.03
C GLY A 45 2.54 -17.90 -4.13
N LEU A 46 2.41 -16.59 -4.36
CA LEU A 46 3.28 -15.81 -5.27
C LEU A 46 4.56 -15.31 -4.59
N GLY A 47 4.80 -15.65 -3.32
CA GLY A 47 5.93 -15.15 -2.53
C GLY A 47 5.75 -13.69 -2.07
N ILE A 48 4.53 -13.17 -2.12
CA ILE A 48 4.20 -11.84 -1.62
C ILE A 48 3.96 -11.92 -0.11
N ASP A 49 4.53 -10.95 0.60
CA ASP A 49 4.34 -10.73 2.02
C ASP A 49 2.85 -10.65 2.35
N ALA A 50 2.40 -11.56 3.22
CA ALA A 50 0.99 -11.75 3.52
C ALA A 50 0.34 -10.46 4.08
N GLN A 51 1.13 -9.60 4.74
CA GLN A 51 0.61 -8.35 5.26
C GLN A 51 0.18 -7.36 4.15
N GLU A 52 0.69 -7.49 2.92
CA GLU A 52 0.33 -6.60 1.80
C GLU A 52 -1.14 -6.70 1.42
N ALA A 53 -1.69 -7.92 1.45
CA ALA A 53 -3.10 -8.16 1.16
C ALA A 53 -4.02 -7.48 2.19
N PHE A 54 -3.60 -7.41 3.46
CA PHE A 54 -4.33 -6.67 4.49
C PHE A 54 -4.30 -5.16 4.28
N ARG A 55 -3.23 -4.61 3.69
CA ARG A 55 -3.19 -3.18 3.33
C ARG A 55 -4.22 -2.85 2.25
N VAL A 56 -4.41 -3.74 1.27
CA VAL A 56 -5.45 -3.61 0.24
C VAL A 56 -6.84 -3.76 0.86
N MET A 57 -7.05 -4.77 1.71
CA MET A 57 -8.32 -4.98 2.41
C MET A 57 -8.74 -3.74 3.21
N ALA A 58 -7.82 -3.15 3.98
CA ALA A 58 -8.12 -1.93 4.72
C ALA A 58 -8.48 -0.77 3.79
N GLY A 59 -7.71 -0.56 2.71
CA GLY A 59 -8.01 0.47 1.72
C GLY A 59 -9.42 0.33 1.16
N GLN A 60 -9.78 -0.88 0.71
CA GLN A 60 -11.10 -1.18 0.15
C GLN A 60 -12.22 -1.03 1.19
N PHE A 61 -12.00 -1.43 2.45
CA PHE A 61 -13.03 -1.30 3.49
C PHE A 61 -13.24 0.15 3.91
N PHE A 62 -12.18 0.91 4.17
CA PHE A 62 -12.29 2.33 4.53
C PHE A 62 -12.84 3.21 3.39
N ALA A 63 -12.65 2.80 2.13
CA ALA A 63 -13.23 3.48 0.97
C ALA A 63 -14.61 2.94 0.55
N SER A 64 -15.10 1.87 1.18
CA SER A 64 -16.37 1.24 0.81
C SER A 64 -17.57 2.14 1.12
N ALA A 65 -18.64 1.99 0.34
CA ALA A 65 -19.91 2.66 0.61
C ALA A 65 -20.47 2.32 2.01
N GLU A 66 -20.18 1.10 2.51
CA GLU A 66 -20.58 0.66 3.84
C GLU A 66 -19.89 1.48 4.94
N TYR A 67 -18.57 1.67 4.86
CA TYR A 67 -17.85 2.49 5.83
C TYR A 67 -18.20 3.98 5.69
N LEU A 68 -18.24 4.49 4.45
CA LEU A 68 -18.55 5.89 4.19
C LEU A 68 -19.99 6.25 4.62
N GLY A 69 -20.95 5.33 4.48
CA GLY A 69 -22.33 5.51 4.92
C GLY A 69 -22.49 5.68 6.44
N ARG A 70 -21.47 5.33 7.24
CA ARG A 70 -21.45 5.57 8.69
C ARG A 70 -21.17 7.04 9.06
N ASN A 71 -20.78 7.88 8.09
CA ASN A 71 -20.48 9.30 8.29
C ASN A 71 -19.55 9.56 9.50
N THR A 72 -18.46 8.80 9.60
CA THR A 72 -17.55 8.87 10.74
C THR A 72 -16.91 10.24 10.88
N THR A 73 -16.86 10.76 12.10
CA THR A 73 -16.08 11.97 12.43
C THR A 73 -14.59 11.70 12.28
N ASP A 74 -13.75 12.74 12.21
CA ASP A 74 -12.29 12.57 12.18
C ASP A 74 -11.77 11.83 13.41
N THR A 75 -12.35 12.11 14.58
CA THR A 75 -12.05 11.40 15.83
C THR A 75 -12.37 9.91 15.71
N GLN A 76 -13.54 9.56 15.16
CA GLN A 76 -13.94 8.17 14.97
C GLN A 76 -13.04 7.48 13.95
N TYR A 77 -12.77 8.15 12.82
CA TYR A 77 -11.88 7.63 11.78
C TYR A 77 -10.50 7.30 12.33
N VAL A 78 -9.85 8.24 13.02
CA VAL A 78 -8.55 7.99 13.65
C VAL A 78 -8.63 6.85 14.67
N THR A 79 -9.68 6.80 15.49
CA THR A 79 -9.89 5.70 16.45
C THR A 79 -9.99 4.34 15.74
N ASP A 80 -10.71 4.27 14.62
CA ASP A 80 -10.84 3.05 13.82
C ASP A 80 -9.49 2.61 13.25
N LEU A 81 -8.63 3.54 12.81
CA LEU A 81 -7.27 3.22 12.34
C LEU A 81 -6.40 2.62 13.45
N TYR A 82 -6.38 3.22 14.64
CA TYR A 82 -5.62 2.68 15.78
C TYR A 82 -6.09 1.26 16.16
N ARG A 83 -7.40 1.05 16.23
CA ARG A 83 -7.98 -0.25 16.58
C ARG A 83 -7.73 -1.30 15.49
N THR A 84 -7.78 -0.90 14.23
CA THR A 84 -7.56 -1.80 13.10
C THR A 84 -6.09 -2.21 13.01
N PHE A 85 -5.18 -1.25 13.04
CA PHE A 85 -3.78 -1.50 12.70
C PHE A 85 -2.88 -1.83 13.89
N PHE A 86 -3.27 -1.43 15.10
CA PHE A 86 -2.44 -1.61 16.31
C PHE A 86 -3.18 -2.33 17.45
N ASP A 87 -4.46 -2.69 17.24
CA ASP A 87 -5.33 -3.31 18.24
C ASP A 87 -5.36 -2.58 19.60
N ARG A 88 -5.35 -1.24 19.56
CA ARG A 88 -5.44 -0.39 20.75
C ARG A 88 -6.22 0.89 20.48
N ASN A 89 -6.61 1.59 21.54
CA ASN A 89 -7.11 2.97 21.42
C ASN A 89 -5.95 3.96 21.22
N PRO A 90 -6.19 5.10 20.55
CA PRO A 90 -5.23 6.18 20.53
C PRO A 90 -5.03 6.75 21.94
N ASP A 91 -3.79 7.14 22.25
CA ASP A 91 -3.54 8.06 23.36
C ASP A 91 -3.99 9.48 22.99
N SER A 92 -4.10 10.37 23.99
CA SER A 92 -4.60 11.74 23.80
C SER A 92 -3.73 12.56 22.84
N GLY A 93 -2.42 12.36 22.87
CA GLY A 93 -1.46 13.07 22.01
C GLY A 93 -1.60 12.64 20.56
N GLY A 94 -1.58 11.33 20.31
CA GLY A 94 -1.77 10.74 18.99
C GLY A 94 -3.11 11.14 18.36
N LEU A 95 -4.21 11.05 19.11
CA LEU A 95 -5.54 11.46 18.63
C LEU A 95 -5.57 12.94 18.26
N SER A 96 -5.03 13.82 19.12
CA SER A 96 -4.98 15.26 18.88
C SER A 96 -4.16 15.60 17.64
N TYR A 97 -2.99 14.96 17.47
CA TYR A 97 -2.12 15.16 16.32
C TYR A 97 -2.83 14.78 15.02
N TRP A 98 -3.36 13.56 14.92
CA TRP A 98 -3.96 13.06 13.69
C TRP A 98 -5.24 13.79 13.29
N THR A 99 -6.10 14.10 14.26
CA THR A 99 -7.29 14.93 14.01
C THR A 99 -6.90 16.37 13.66
N GLY A 100 -5.77 16.88 14.16
CA GLY A 100 -5.18 18.14 13.71
C GLY A 100 -4.77 18.11 12.24
N GLN A 101 -4.11 17.03 11.79
CA GLN A 101 -3.72 16.87 10.38
C GLN A 101 -4.94 16.83 9.44
N LEU A 102 -6.00 16.11 9.83
CA LEU A 102 -7.25 16.05 9.05
C LEU A 102 -7.93 17.43 8.97
N ARG A 103 -8.05 18.14 10.09
CA ARG A 103 -8.59 19.50 10.14
C ARG A 103 -7.80 20.49 9.27
N ALA A 104 -6.49 20.31 9.20
CA ALA A 104 -5.61 21.11 8.35
C ALA A 104 -5.62 20.69 6.87
N GLY A 105 -6.44 19.69 6.51
CA GLY A 105 -6.72 19.31 5.13
C GLY A 105 -5.86 18.14 4.62
N LEU A 106 -5.20 17.36 5.47
CA LEU A 106 -4.58 16.11 5.04
C LEU A 106 -5.70 15.11 4.63
N PRO A 107 -5.64 14.47 3.46
CA PRO A 107 -6.64 13.47 3.11
C PRO A 107 -6.61 12.27 4.07
N ARG A 108 -7.80 11.74 4.39
CA ARG A 108 -7.94 10.53 5.22
C ARG A 108 -7.12 9.35 4.68
N SER A 109 -7.11 9.15 3.36
CA SER A 109 -6.30 8.10 2.71
C SER A 109 -4.81 8.26 3.00
N VAL A 110 -4.26 9.47 2.85
CA VAL A 110 -2.84 9.76 3.11
C VAL A 110 -2.51 9.54 4.59
N LEU A 111 -3.41 9.92 5.50
CA LEU A 111 -3.27 9.63 6.93
C LEU A 111 -3.23 8.13 7.19
N MET A 112 -4.16 7.35 6.62
CA MET A 112 -4.18 5.89 6.74
C MET A 112 -2.87 5.26 6.24
N PHE A 113 -2.26 5.79 5.18
CA PHE A 113 -0.97 5.27 4.71
C PHE A 113 0.12 5.41 5.78
N SER A 114 0.09 6.48 6.59
CA SER A 114 1.01 6.62 7.73
C SER A 114 0.84 5.52 8.78
N PHE A 115 -0.34 4.93 8.90
CA PHE A 115 -0.58 3.78 9.78
C PHE A 115 -0.17 2.47 9.10
N LEU A 116 -0.60 2.24 7.86
CA LEU A 116 -0.32 1.01 7.09
C LEU A 116 1.18 0.74 6.90
N PHE A 117 2.01 1.78 6.98
CA PHE A 117 3.44 1.70 6.79
C PHE A 117 4.27 2.03 8.03
N SER A 118 3.62 2.18 9.19
CA SER A 118 4.36 2.42 10.43
C SER A 118 5.11 1.16 10.86
N ALA A 119 6.18 1.38 11.65
CA ALA A 119 6.89 0.30 12.31
C ALA A 119 5.98 -0.47 13.29
N GLU A 120 4.99 0.21 13.88
CA GLU A 120 4.01 -0.39 14.79
C GLU A 120 3.11 -1.40 14.06
N PHE A 121 2.59 -1.04 12.87
CA PHE A 121 1.80 -1.96 12.05
C PHE A 121 2.65 -3.17 11.62
N ALA A 122 3.88 -2.92 11.15
CA ALA A 122 4.80 -3.99 10.77
C ALA A 122 5.11 -4.94 11.96
N SER A 123 5.24 -4.41 13.17
CA SER A 123 5.45 -5.19 14.39
C SER A 123 4.21 -6.01 14.75
N TYR A 124 3.03 -5.39 14.74
CA TYR A 124 1.74 -6.05 15.01
C TYR A 124 1.50 -7.22 14.04
N MET A 125 1.64 -6.96 12.74
CA MET A 125 1.45 -7.98 11.70
C MET A 125 2.47 -9.11 11.82
N ARG A 126 3.74 -8.81 12.12
CA ARG A 126 4.78 -9.83 12.34
C ARG A 126 4.50 -10.68 13.57
N GLY A 127 3.95 -10.10 14.63
CA GLY A 127 3.56 -10.84 15.83
C GLY A 127 2.48 -11.91 15.55
N ILE A 128 1.62 -11.67 14.55
CA ILE A 128 0.52 -12.56 14.19
C ILE A 128 0.88 -13.49 13.04
N LEU A 129 1.46 -12.98 11.96
CA LEU A 129 1.75 -13.72 10.73
C LEU A 129 3.16 -14.33 10.70
N GLY A 130 4.03 -13.96 11.64
CA GLY A 130 5.45 -14.29 11.59
C GLY A 130 6.21 -13.47 10.56
N ASN A 131 7.44 -13.89 10.25
CA ASN A 131 8.25 -13.24 9.23
C ASN A 131 7.83 -13.71 7.82
N THR A 132 7.13 -12.85 7.10
CA THR A 132 6.62 -13.10 5.74
C THR A 132 7.24 -12.17 4.69
N GLY A 133 8.41 -11.58 4.99
CA GLY A 133 9.01 -10.56 4.12
C GLY A 133 9.32 -11.03 2.69
N SER A 134 9.20 -10.11 1.74
CA SER A 134 9.50 -10.35 0.33
C SER A 134 10.82 -9.69 -0.13
N ARG A 135 11.29 -10.09 -1.30
CA ARG A 135 12.40 -9.39 -1.98
C ARG A 135 11.97 -8.00 -2.46
N GLY A 136 12.94 -7.10 -2.67
CA GLY A 136 12.67 -5.71 -3.05
C GLY A 136 11.85 -5.57 -4.33
N GLU A 137 12.12 -6.37 -5.36
CA GLU A 137 11.39 -6.32 -6.63
C GLU A 137 9.94 -6.80 -6.49
N VAL A 138 9.69 -7.76 -5.59
CA VAL A 138 8.33 -8.21 -5.27
C VAL A 138 7.55 -7.07 -4.64
N TYR A 139 8.14 -6.37 -3.66
CA TYR A 139 7.53 -5.17 -3.09
C TYR A 139 7.29 -4.08 -4.13
N ALA A 140 8.21 -3.84 -5.06
CA ALA A 140 8.03 -2.82 -6.09
C ALA A 140 6.83 -3.12 -7.01
N VAL A 141 6.70 -4.36 -7.48
CA VAL A 141 5.53 -4.77 -8.30
C VAL A 141 4.25 -4.62 -7.50
N VAL A 142 4.21 -5.16 -6.28
CA VAL A 142 3.03 -5.09 -5.42
C VAL A 142 2.63 -3.65 -5.19
N ASP A 143 3.58 -2.77 -4.87
CA ASP A 143 3.36 -1.35 -4.59
C ASP A 143 2.77 -0.57 -5.77
N PHE A 144 3.17 -0.90 -7.01
CA PHE A 144 2.55 -0.32 -8.19
C PHE A 144 1.10 -0.78 -8.37
N TYR A 145 0.78 -2.05 -8.09
CA TYR A 145 -0.61 -2.52 -8.11
C TYR A 145 -1.46 -1.84 -7.04
N ARG A 146 -1.04 -1.87 -5.78
CA ARG A 146 -1.87 -1.31 -4.70
C ARG A 146 -1.89 0.22 -4.68
N GLY A 147 -0.78 0.87 -5.02
CA GLY A 147 -0.70 2.34 -5.04
C GLY A 147 -1.40 2.97 -6.25
N PHE A 148 -1.29 2.35 -7.43
CA PHE A 148 -1.94 2.89 -8.64
C PHE A 148 -3.31 2.27 -8.90
N LEU A 149 -3.53 0.99 -8.63
CA LEU A 149 -4.75 0.28 -9.03
C LEU A 149 -5.65 -0.12 -7.84
N ASP A 150 -5.21 0.11 -6.61
CA ASP A 150 -5.98 -0.19 -5.38
C ASP A 150 -6.43 -1.66 -5.25
N ARG A 151 -5.57 -2.58 -5.74
CA ARG A 151 -5.79 -4.02 -5.65
C ARG A 151 -4.48 -4.79 -5.55
N MET A 152 -4.60 -6.07 -5.21
CA MET A 152 -3.51 -7.04 -5.36
C MET A 152 -3.31 -7.39 -6.84
N PRO A 153 -2.07 -7.75 -7.24
CA PRO A 153 -1.83 -8.23 -8.59
C PRO A 153 -2.52 -9.57 -8.81
N ASP A 154 -3.00 -9.83 -10.02
CA ASP A 154 -3.34 -11.20 -10.46
C ASP A 154 -2.06 -12.01 -10.74
N PRO A 155 -2.10 -13.36 -10.75
CA PRO A 155 -0.90 -14.18 -10.93
C PRO A 155 -0.15 -13.92 -12.25
N ASN A 156 -0.87 -13.72 -13.36
CA ASN A 156 -0.24 -13.54 -14.67
C ASN A 156 0.45 -12.17 -14.76
N GLY A 157 -0.26 -11.11 -14.38
CA GLY A 157 0.30 -9.77 -14.30
C GLY A 157 1.48 -9.69 -13.34
N PHE A 158 1.36 -10.27 -12.14
CA PHE A 158 2.47 -10.34 -11.18
C PHE A 158 3.72 -10.97 -11.80
N ASN A 159 3.59 -12.17 -12.36
CA ASN A 159 4.70 -12.91 -12.94
C ASN A 159 5.33 -12.17 -14.12
N TYR A 160 4.51 -11.50 -14.95
CA TYR A 160 5.00 -10.69 -16.06
C TYR A 160 5.89 -9.54 -15.58
N TRP A 161 5.41 -8.70 -14.67
CA TRP A 161 6.19 -7.55 -14.18
C TRP A 161 7.40 -7.99 -13.36
N LEU A 162 7.25 -9.03 -12.55
CA LEU A 162 8.34 -9.60 -11.77
C LEU A 162 9.45 -10.15 -12.68
N GLY A 163 9.08 -10.83 -13.77
CA GLY A 163 10.02 -11.33 -14.76
C GLY A 163 10.84 -10.21 -15.40
N ARG A 164 10.21 -9.07 -15.72
CA ARG A 164 10.92 -7.89 -16.25
C ARG A 164 11.92 -7.31 -15.25
N PHE A 165 11.54 -7.18 -13.97
CA PHE A 165 12.47 -6.76 -12.93
C PHE A 165 13.66 -7.71 -12.78
N ARG A 166 13.41 -9.03 -12.78
CA ARG A 166 14.47 -10.03 -12.66
C ARG A 166 15.42 -10.00 -13.86
N ALA A 167 14.89 -9.87 -15.07
CA ALA A 167 15.70 -9.69 -16.27
C ALA A 167 16.58 -8.42 -16.18
N ALA A 168 16.02 -7.30 -15.71
CA ALA A 168 16.78 -6.07 -15.48
C ALA A 168 17.86 -6.23 -14.38
N GLN A 169 17.58 -6.96 -13.30
CA GLN A 169 18.57 -7.28 -12.25
C GLN A 169 19.79 -8.01 -12.81
N CYS A 170 19.60 -8.88 -13.81
CA CYS A 170 20.69 -9.60 -14.47
C CYS A 170 21.46 -8.75 -15.50
N GLN A 171 20.93 -7.58 -15.90
CA GLN A 171 21.59 -6.64 -16.82
C GLN A 171 22.35 -5.53 -16.10
N GLY A 172 22.08 -5.31 -14.81
CA GLY A 172 22.80 -4.37 -13.95
C GLY A 172 21.94 -3.23 -13.42
N SER A 173 22.56 -2.38 -12.60
CA SER A 173 21.86 -1.33 -11.85
C SER A 173 21.13 -0.31 -12.73
N SER A 174 21.73 0.08 -13.85
CA SER A 174 21.12 1.02 -14.81
C SER A 174 19.84 0.44 -15.42
N ALA A 175 19.82 -0.85 -15.75
CA ALA A 175 18.64 -1.54 -16.26
C ALA A 175 17.52 -1.59 -15.21
N VAL A 176 17.84 -1.86 -13.94
CA VAL A 176 16.85 -1.84 -12.86
C VAL A 176 16.21 -0.44 -12.72
N VAL A 177 17.02 0.62 -12.74
CA VAL A 177 16.52 2.00 -12.65
C VAL A 177 15.60 2.33 -13.85
N ALA A 178 16.00 1.97 -15.06
CA ALA A 178 15.19 2.17 -16.25
C ALA A 178 13.87 1.38 -16.21
N GLU A 179 13.92 0.16 -15.66
CA GLU A 179 12.76 -0.72 -15.56
C GLU A 179 11.71 -0.19 -14.57
N VAL A 180 12.15 0.37 -13.45
CA VAL A 180 11.27 1.07 -12.50
C VAL A 180 10.53 2.24 -13.16
N ASP A 181 11.23 3.07 -13.95
CA ASP A 181 10.61 4.18 -14.68
C ASP A 181 9.62 3.68 -15.73
N SER A 182 10.01 2.66 -16.50
CA SER A 182 9.18 2.04 -17.54
C SER A 182 7.88 1.45 -16.98
N ILE A 183 7.98 0.61 -15.94
CA ILE A 183 6.81 -0.07 -15.35
C ILE A 183 5.87 0.95 -14.73
N SER A 184 6.37 1.87 -13.90
CA SER A 184 5.49 2.87 -13.25
C SER A 184 4.75 3.75 -14.26
N ARG A 185 5.38 4.09 -15.40
CA ARG A 185 4.72 4.79 -16.50
C ARG A 185 3.62 3.94 -17.15
N GLN A 186 3.86 2.65 -17.37
CA GLN A 186 2.87 1.74 -17.96
C GLN A 186 1.64 1.55 -17.07
N PHE A 187 1.82 1.46 -15.75
CA PHE A 187 0.69 1.42 -14.81
C PHE A 187 -0.17 2.68 -14.90
N LEU A 188 0.46 3.87 -14.88
CA LEU A 188 -0.26 5.15 -14.93
C LEU A 188 -0.89 5.44 -16.30
N ALA A 189 -0.39 4.84 -17.38
CA ALA A 189 -0.98 4.92 -18.71
C ALA A 189 -2.06 3.84 -18.98
N SER A 190 -2.22 2.87 -18.07
CA SER A 190 -3.20 1.80 -18.25
C SER A 190 -4.63 2.32 -18.24
N THR A 191 -5.51 1.70 -19.03
CA THR A 191 -6.95 1.99 -19.02
C THR A 191 -7.52 1.87 -17.60
N GLU A 192 -7.03 0.91 -16.82
CA GLU A 192 -7.45 0.71 -15.44
C GLU A 192 -7.15 1.93 -14.56
N TYR A 193 -5.94 2.49 -14.62
CA TYR A 193 -5.60 3.70 -13.87
C TYR A 193 -6.41 4.92 -14.34
N LEU A 194 -6.53 5.10 -15.67
CA LEU A 194 -7.24 6.22 -16.26
C LEU A 194 -8.74 6.22 -15.89
N ASN A 195 -9.35 5.04 -15.78
CA ASN A 195 -10.74 4.87 -15.35
C ASN A 195 -10.98 5.28 -13.89
N ARG A 196 -9.93 5.36 -13.05
CA ARG A 196 -10.06 5.87 -11.67
C ARG A 196 -10.23 7.39 -11.60
N GLN A 197 -10.04 8.12 -12.72
CA GLN A 197 -10.28 9.57 -12.83
C GLN A 197 -9.63 10.40 -11.71
N ARG A 198 -8.39 10.05 -11.34
CA ARG A 198 -7.70 10.63 -10.19
C ARG A 198 -7.42 12.13 -10.39
N GLY A 199 -7.84 12.96 -9.45
CA GLY A 199 -7.44 14.38 -9.36
C GLY A 199 -5.98 14.56 -8.93
N ASN A 200 -5.50 15.80 -8.81
CA ASN A 200 -4.09 16.05 -8.46
C ASN A 200 -3.74 15.58 -7.03
N ARG A 201 -4.64 15.78 -6.06
CA ARG A 201 -4.46 15.31 -4.68
C ARG A 201 -4.40 13.79 -4.61
N ASP A 202 -5.31 13.15 -5.31
CA ASP A 202 -5.38 11.70 -5.46
C ASP A 202 -4.12 11.12 -6.12
N TYR A 203 -3.67 11.73 -7.21
CA TYR A 203 -2.45 11.35 -7.91
C TYR A 203 -1.22 11.42 -6.98
N VAL A 204 -1.07 12.52 -6.22
CA VAL A 204 0.03 12.65 -5.25
C VAL A 204 -0.07 11.59 -4.16
N ALA A 205 -1.28 11.28 -3.66
CA ALA A 205 -1.48 10.21 -2.68
C ALA A 205 -1.05 8.84 -3.24
N ASP A 206 -1.42 8.54 -4.49
CA ASP A 206 -1.03 7.30 -5.19
C ASP A 206 0.51 7.20 -5.32
N LEU A 207 1.21 8.32 -5.61
CA LEU A 207 2.67 8.36 -5.68
C LEU A 207 3.34 8.09 -4.32
N TYR A 208 2.86 8.71 -3.24
CA TYR A 208 3.35 8.46 -1.88
C TYR A 208 3.19 6.99 -1.49
N TYR A 209 2.07 6.38 -1.86
CA TYR A 209 1.83 4.98 -1.63
C TYR A 209 2.80 4.10 -2.45
N ALA A 210 2.78 4.25 -3.78
CA ALA A 210 3.48 3.37 -4.72
C ALA A 210 5.01 3.46 -4.59
N PHE A 211 5.53 4.67 -4.42
CA PHE A 211 6.98 4.90 -4.40
C PHE A 211 7.53 4.93 -2.98
N LEU A 212 6.85 5.55 -2.02
CA LEU A 212 7.48 5.83 -0.73
C LEU A 212 7.00 4.91 0.39
N ARG A 213 5.91 4.16 0.18
CA ARG A 213 5.30 3.33 1.22
C ARG A 213 5.10 4.13 2.51
N ARG A 214 4.47 5.31 2.42
CA ARG A 214 4.07 6.13 3.57
C ARG A 214 3.00 7.14 3.17
N GLY A 215 2.36 7.74 4.18
CA GLY A 215 1.66 9.00 3.99
C GLY A 215 2.66 10.15 3.86
N GLY A 216 2.39 11.11 2.97
CA GLY A 216 3.06 12.41 3.00
C GLY A 216 2.63 13.18 4.25
N ASP A 217 3.57 13.89 4.89
CA ASP A 217 3.19 14.93 5.85
C ASP A 217 2.41 16.04 5.12
N LEU A 218 1.65 16.83 5.86
CA LEU A 218 0.77 17.85 5.27
C LEU A 218 1.51 18.84 4.36
N ASN A 219 2.70 19.29 4.76
CA ASN A 219 3.46 20.29 4.00
C ASN A 219 4.02 19.68 2.73
N GLY A 220 4.66 18.50 2.81
CA GLY A 220 5.16 17.77 1.65
C GLY A 220 4.05 17.40 0.67
N PHE A 221 2.90 16.93 1.17
CA PHE A 221 1.75 16.61 0.35
C PHE A 221 1.21 17.86 -0.38
N ASN A 222 0.98 18.95 0.34
CA ASN A 222 0.47 20.20 -0.24
C ASN A 222 1.47 20.84 -1.21
N TYR A 223 2.79 20.70 -0.98
CA TYR A 223 3.81 21.13 -1.92
C TYR A 223 3.60 20.49 -3.30
N TRP A 224 3.54 19.15 -3.38
CA TRP A 224 3.38 18.44 -4.66
C TRP A 224 2.04 18.74 -5.33
N VAL A 225 0.97 18.83 -4.55
CA VAL A 225 -0.35 19.24 -5.06
C VAL A 225 -0.30 20.64 -5.66
N THR A 226 0.41 21.58 -5.01
CA THR A 226 0.58 22.94 -5.52
C THR A 226 1.35 22.96 -6.82
N GLN A 227 2.44 22.18 -6.94
CA GLN A 227 3.20 22.08 -8.20
C GLN A 227 2.32 21.64 -9.38
N LEU A 228 1.40 20.70 -9.15
CA LEU A 228 0.46 20.23 -10.18
C LEU A 228 -0.66 21.24 -10.45
N ASN A 229 -1.20 21.88 -9.43
CA ASN A 229 -2.31 22.82 -9.57
C ASN A 229 -1.90 24.12 -10.27
N THR A 230 -0.67 24.58 -10.07
CA THR A 230 -0.14 25.79 -10.73
C THR A 230 0.43 25.51 -12.12
N GLY A 231 0.55 24.23 -12.52
CA GLY A 231 1.19 23.83 -13.76
C GLY A 231 2.72 23.98 -13.76
N ALA A 232 3.34 24.30 -12.63
CA ALA A 232 4.80 24.37 -12.49
C ALA A 232 5.48 23.01 -12.76
N ARG A 233 4.77 21.92 -12.44
CA ARG A 233 5.13 20.56 -12.86
C ARG A 233 3.91 19.87 -13.45
N ASN A 234 4.13 19.05 -14.47
CA ASN A 234 3.14 18.07 -14.91
C ASN A 234 3.25 16.75 -14.11
N ARG A 235 2.24 15.88 -14.26
CA ARG A 235 2.17 14.60 -13.52
C ARG A 235 3.40 13.71 -13.72
N ASP A 236 3.92 13.63 -14.94
CA ASP A 236 5.06 12.79 -15.26
C ASP A 236 6.38 13.38 -14.72
N GLN A 237 6.52 14.70 -14.66
CA GLN A 237 7.63 15.36 -13.96
C GLN A 237 7.60 15.05 -12.46
N VAL A 238 6.43 15.18 -11.80
CA VAL A 238 6.30 14.84 -10.37
C VAL A 238 6.59 13.35 -10.13
N ARG A 239 6.13 12.45 -11.00
CA ARG A 239 6.47 11.02 -10.92
C ARG A 239 7.98 10.79 -10.95
N ARG A 240 8.69 11.44 -11.88
CA ARG A 240 10.15 11.37 -11.96
C ARG A 240 10.82 11.95 -10.71
N ASP A 241 10.30 13.04 -10.15
CA ASP A 241 10.83 13.63 -8.93
C ASP A 241 10.70 12.64 -7.73
N PHE A 242 9.59 11.90 -7.64
CA PHE A 242 9.43 10.81 -6.66
C PHE A 242 10.41 9.66 -6.92
N ILE A 243 10.61 9.28 -8.19
CA ILE A 243 11.60 8.25 -8.56
C ILE A 243 13.02 8.68 -8.15
N GLN A 244 13.36 9.95 -8.36
CA GLN A 244 14.68 10.50 -8.05
C GLN A 244 14.88 10.81 -6.56
N SER A 245 13.83 10.74 -5.74
CA SER A 245 13.93 10.99 -4.31
C SER A 245 14.91 10.02 -3.63
N PRO A 246 15.73 10.49 -2.65
CA PRO A 246 16.65 9.62 -1.92
C PRO A 246 15.97 8.41 -1.27
N GLU A 247 14.73 8.60 -0.80
CA GLU A 247 13.92 7.56 -0.18
C GLU A 247 13.58 6.43 -1.16
N PHE A 248 13.08 6.77 -2.35
CA PHE A 248 12.79 5.73 -3.34
C PHE A 248 14.07 5.13 -3.92
N GLN A 249 15.12 5.93 -4.13
CA GLN A 249 16.42 5.40 -4.55
C GLN A 249 16.99 4.38 -3.55
N SER A 250 16.78 4.56 -2.24
CA SER A 250 17.14 3.54 -1.24
C SER A 250 16.41 2.21 -1.49
N ARG A 251 15.14 2.25 -1.88
CA ARG A 251 14.37 1.04 -2.23
C ARG A 251 14.88 0.41 -3.52
N VAL A 252 15.20 1.22 -4.55
CA VAL A 252 15.80 0.72 -5.79
C VAL A 252 17.15 0.05 -5.51
N GLN A 253 17.96 0.60 -4.59
CA GLN A 253 19.20 -0.04 -4.16
C GLN A 253 18.97 -1.39 -3.46
N GLN A 254 17.87 -1.58 -2.73
CA GLN A 254 17.51 -2.89 -2.17
C GLN A 254 17.21 -3.91 -3.28
N ILE A 255 16.52 -3.48 -4.35
CA ILE A 255 16.29 -4.32 -5.54
C ILE A 255 17.62 -4.71 -6.20
N ILE A 256 18.50 -3.74 -6.41
CA ILE A 256 19.81 -3.97 -7.03
C ILE A 256 20.66 -4.94 -6.18
N ARG A 257 20.73 -4.73 -4.86
CA ARG A 257 21.51 -5.57 -3.94
C ARG A 257 20.96 -6.99 -3.79
N ALA A 258 19.67 -7.19 -4.02
CA ALA A 258 19.06 -8.52 -4.00
C ALA A 258 19.61 -9.43 -5.12
N GLY A 259 20.25 -8.83 -6.14
CA GLY A 259 20.97 -9.54 -7.20
C GLY A 259 20.06 -10.22 -8.22
N CYS A 260 20.66 -10.65 -9.33
CA CYS A 260 20.01 -11.47 -10.35
C CYS A 260 19.44 -12.74 -9.71
N PHE A 261 18.15 -12.98 -9.92
CA PHE A 261 17.44 -14.17 -9.46
C PHE A 261 16.99 -14.95 -10.70
N SER A 262 17.70 -16.03 -11.00
CA SER A 262 17.41 -16.98 -12.09
C SER A 262 16.26 -17.91 -11.71
#